data_AF-A0A7W1JR82-F1
#
_entry.id   AF-A0A7W1JR82-F1
#
_cell.length_a   1.000
_cell.length_b   1.000
_cell.length_c   1.000
_cell.angle_alpha   90.00
_cell.angle_beta   90.00
_cell.angle_gamma   90.00
#
_symmetry.space_group_name_H-M   'P 1'
#
loop_
_entity.id
_entity.type
_entity.pdbx_description
1 polymer ?
#
loop_
_entity_poly.entity_id
_entity_poly.type
_entity_poly.pdbx_seq_one_letter_code
_entity_poly.pdbx_strand_id
1 'polypeptide(L)'
;MVRSTFTREFKFDLCRRVVAGEVSKSQIKRENSIGNATLDRWVEQYMALGDEAFQGEAWRPHRDGPLARVRELEAALGRAHLEIEFLKECLGNLPRLRAKKRP
;
A
#
# COMPACT_ATOMS: atom_id res chain seq x y z
N MET A 1 -16.02 30.57 -9.01
CA MET A 1 -15.85 29.59 -7.92
C MET A 1 -14.38 29.62 -7.52
N VAL A 2 -14.06 30.19 -6.35
CA VAL A 2 -12.67 30.31 -5.88
C VAL A 2 -12.15 28.91 -5.54
N ARG A 3 -11.09 28.44 -6.21
CA ARG A 3 -10.41 27.22 -5.79
C ARG A 3 -9.68 27.55 -4.49
N SER A 4 -10.03 26.87 -3.40
CA SER A 4 -9.24 26.92 -2.17
C SER A 4 -7.87 26.30 -2.46
N THR A 5 -6.83 27.14 -2.52
CA THR A 5 -5.47 26.69 -2.75
C THR A 5 -4.87 26.25 -1.42
N PHE A 6 -4.88 24.94 -1.15
CA PHE A 6 -4.17 24.37 -0.02
C PHE A 6 -2.65 24.44 -0.27
N THR A 7 -1.88 24.91 0.72
CA THR A 7 -0.42 25.00 0.64
C THR A 7 0.23 23.61 0.63
N ARG A 8 1.48 23.52 0.16
CA ARG A 8 2.22 22.26 0.13
C ARG A 8 2.45 21.74 1.54
N GLU A 9 2.84 22.63 2.45
CA GLU A 9 3.16 22.33 3.85
C GLU A 9 1.95 21.74 4.56
N PHE A 10 0.77 22.33 4.33
CA PHE A 10 -0.47 21.83 4.88
C PHE A 10 -0.79 20.41 4.39
N LYS A 11 -0.71 20.17 3.07
CA LYS A 11 -0.96 18.83 2.51
C LYS A 11 0.03 17.81 3.04
N PHE A 12 1.29 18.21 3.18
CA PHE A 12 2.38 17.35 3.61
C PHE A 12 2.23 16.90 5.06
N ASP A 13 2.10 17.84 6.00
CA ASP A 13 1.94 17.53 7.42
C ASP A 13 0.67 16.69 7.66
N LEU A 14 -0.41 17.03 6.97
CA LEU A 14 -1.66 16.31 7.02
C LEU A 14 -1.51 14.85 6.53
N CYS A 15 -0.86 14.62 5.39
CA CYS A 15 -0.64 13.26 4.89
C CYS A 15 0.29 12.47 5.81
N ARG A 16 1.36 13.10 6.32
CA ARG A 16 2.28 12.47 7.27
C ARG A 16 1.54 11.94 8.50
N ARG A 17 0.68 12.75 9.12
CA ARG A 17 -0.11 12.36 10.31
C ARG A 17 -1.11 11.24 10.01
N VAL A 18 -1.72 11.25 8.83
CA VAL A 18 -2.63 10.17 8.38
C VAL A 18 -1.86 8.86 8.17
N VAL A 19 -0.70 8.91 7.53
CA VAL A 19 0.16 7.75 7.28
C VAL A 19 0.73 7.18 8.58
N ALA A 20 1.12 8.04 9.52
CA ALA A 20 1.56 7.65 10.85
C ALA A 20 0.43 7.07 11.73
N GLY A 21 -0.83 7.18 11.31
CA GLY A 21 -1.99 6.68 12.05
C GLY A 21 -2.43 7.59 13.21
N GLU A 22 -1.84 8.77 13.36
CA GLU A 22 -2.17 9.74 14.41
C GLU A 22 -3.56 10.35 14.23
N VAL A 23 -4.02 10.46 12.98
CA VAL A 23 -5.32 11.02 12.63
C VAL A 23 -6.00 10.16 11.57
N SER A 24 -7.28 9.87 11.78
CA SER A 24 -8.07 9.14 10.78
C SER A 24 -8.46 10.03 9.60
N LYS A 25 -8.53 9.45 8.40
CA LYS A 25 -9.03 10.14 7.21
C LYS A 25 -10.43 10.74 7.42
N SER A 26 -11.31 10.04 8.14
CA SER A 26 -12.68 10.48 8.41
C SER A 26 -12.73 11.72 9.31
N GLN A 27 -11.85 11.81 10.30
CA GLN A 27 -11.71 12.99 11.15
C GLN A 27 -11.27 14.21 10.33
N ILE A 28 -10.22 14.06 9.52
CA ILE A 28 -9.70 15.16 8.68
C ILE A 28 -10.74 15.70 7.73
N LYS A 29 -11.53 14.82 7.10
CA LYS A 29 -12.61 15.19 6.18
C LYS A 29 -13.64 16.10 6.85
N ARG A 30 -13.99 15.81 8.11
CA ARG A 30 -14.95 16.61 8.89
C ARG A 30 -14.36 17.95 9.32
N GLU A 31 -13.13 17.96 9.81
CA GLU A 31 -12.50 19.15 10.38
C GLU A 31 -12.07 20.18 9.33
N ASN A 32 -11.60 19.72 8.15
CA ASN A 32 -10.98 20.58 7.15
C ASN A 32 -11.86 20.80 5.91
N SER A 33 -13.10 20.28 5.91
CA SER A 33 -14.00 20.30 4.75
C SER A 33 -13.35 19.81 3.45
N ILE A 34 -12.49 18.80 3.53
CA ILE A 34 -11.78 18.24 2.39
C ILE A 34 -12.62 17.14 1.75
N GLY A 35 -12.85 17.24 0.44
CA GLY A 35 -13.56 16.21 -0.32
C GLY A 35 -12.87 14.85 -0.25
N ASN A 36 -13.65 13.76 -0.20
CA ASN A 36 -13.16 12.38 -0.08
C ASN A 36 -12.04 12.06 -1.08
N ALA A 37 -12.32 12.27 -2.37
CA ALA A 37 -11.37 11.97 -3.45
C ALA A 37 -10.11 12.84 -3.41
N THR A 38 -10.20 14.05 -2.85
CA THR A 38 -9.04 14.95 -2.71
C THR A 38 -8.06 14.42 -1.67
N LEU A 39 -8.57 14.04 -0.49
CA LEU A 39 -7.72 13.51 0.58
C LEU A 39 -7.10 12.17 0.18
N ASP A 40 -7.88 11.27 -0.43
CA ASP A 40 -7.37 9.97 -0.85
C ASP A 40 -6.25 10.13 -1.90
N ARG A 41 -6.43 11.02 -2.88
CA ARG A 41 -5.39 11.37 -3.85
C ARG A 41 -4.10 11.89 -3.19
N TRP A 42 -4.21 12.79 -2.21
CA TRP A 42 -3.04 13.35 -1.55
C TRP A 42 -2.27 12.30 -0.75
N VAL A 43 -2.99 11.43 -0.03
CA VAL A 43 -2.37 10.34 0.72
C VAL A 43 -1.67 9.36 -0.23
N GLU A 44 -2.31 9.00 -1.35
CA GLU A 44 -1.67 8.16 -2.36
C GLU A 44 -0.43 8.83 -2.97
N GLN A 45 -0.51 10.13 -3.29
CA GLN A 45 0.63 10.90 -3.79
C GLN A 45 1.79 10.93 -2.80
N TYR A 46 1.49 11.18 -1.52
CA TYR A 46 2.49 11.21 -0.45
C TYR A 46 3.13 9.83 -0.24
N MET A 47 2.35 8.75 -0.24
CA MET A 47 2.88 7.39 -0.14
C MET A 47 3.75 7.00 -1.34
N ALA A 48 3.48 7.55 -2.52
CA ALA A 48 4.22 7.24 -3.74
C ALA A 48 5.52 8.05 -3.88
N LEU A 49 5.52 9.33 -3.50
CA LEU A 49 6.64 10.25 -3.75
C LEU A 49 7.38 10.70 -2.49
N GLY A 50 6.84 10.43 -1.30
CA GLY A 50 7.41 10.89 -0.03
C GLY A 50 7.65 12.40 -0.01
N ASP A 51 8.90 12.79 0.24
CA ASP A 51 9.34 14.18 0.34
C ASP A 51 9.16 14.99 -0.96
N GLU A 52 9.15 14.31 -2.10
CA GLU A 52 8.94 14.93 -3.43
C GLU A 52 7.45 15.20 -3.73
N ALA A 53 6.54 14.86 -2.81
CA ALA A 53 5.12 15.12 -2.99
C ALA A 53 4.82 16.63 -3.13
N PHE A 54 3.80 16.92 -3.94
CA PHE A 54 3.20 18.24 -4.14
C PHE A 54 4.10 19.33 -4.76
N GLN A 55 5.19 18.99 -5.45
CA GLN A 55 6.12 19.94 -6.09
C GLN A 55 5.62 20.62 -7.39
N GLY A 56 4.30 20.77 -7.56
CA GLY A 56 3.70 21.59 -8.61
C GLY A 56 3.29 20.86 -9.89
N GLU A 57 3.76 19.63 -10.12
CA GLU A 57 3.29 18.83 -11.26
C GLU A 57 1.98 18.10 -10.94
N ALA A 58 1.12 17.96 -11.96
CA ALA A 58 -0.19 17.32 -11.79
C ALA A 58 -0.02 15.82 -11.53
N TRP A 59 -0.15 15.41 -10.27
CA TRP A 59 -0.02 14.01 -9.90
C TRP A 59 -1.12 13.14 -10.49
N ARG A 60 -0.70 12.04 -11.11
CA ARG A 60 -1.56 10.98 -11.63
C ARG A 60 -1.15 9.69 -10.92
N PRO A 61 -2.07 8.96 -10.27
CA PRO A 61 -1.77 7.64 -9.77
C PRO A 61 -1.33 6.78 -10.94
N HIS A 62 -0.05 6.42 -11.00
CA HIS A 62 0.41 5.40 -11.93
C HIS A 62 -0.18 4.06 -11.48
N ARG A 63 -0.74 3.29 -12.41
CA ARG A 63 -1.17 1.91 -12.15
C ARG A 63 -0.03 1.05 -11.59
N ASP A 64 1.22 1.46 -11.85
CA ASP A 64 2.46 0.83 -11.43
C ASP A 64 3.25 1.67 -10.39
N GLY A 65 2.55 2.46 -9.57
CA GLY A 65 3.19 3.24 -8.51
C GLY A 65 3.81 2.36 -7.42
N PRO A 66 4.69 2.90 -6.55
CA PRO A 66 5.37 2.13 -5.51
C PRO A 66 4.44 1.28 -4.65
N LEU A 67 3.27 1.80 -4.28
CA LEU A 67 2.29 1.06 -3.49
C LEU A 67 1.66 -0.12 -4.26
N ALA A 68 1.44 0.03 -5.57
CA ALA A 68 0.96 -1.07 -6.41
C ALA A 68 2.02 -2.17 -6.53
N ARG A 69 3.29 -1.76 -6.69
CA ARG A 69 4.43 -2.67 -6.69
C ARG A 69 4.60 -3.40 -5.35
N VAL A 70 4.46 -2.68 -4.23
CA VAL A 70 4.48 -3.29 -2.88
C VAL A 70 3.39 -4.34 -2.75
N ARG A 71 2.14 -4.03 -3.12
CA ARG A 71 1.03 -4.99 -3.08
C ARG A 71 1.26 -6.23 -3.94
N GLU A 72 1.82 -6.04 -5.14
CA GLU A 72 2.17 -7.14 -6.04
C GLU A 72 3.23 -8.05 -5.40
N LEU A 73 4.26 -7.44 -4.80
CA LEU A 73 5.34 -8.15 -4.12
C LEU A 73 4.84 -8.88 -2.87
N GLU A 74 3.99 -8.27 -2.05
CA GLU A 74 3.35 -8.91 -0.89
C GLU A 74 2.53 -10.15 -1.32
N ALA A 75 1.75 -10.03 -2.40
CA ALA A 75 0.99 -11.14 -2.93
C ALA A 75 1.89 -12.27 -3.47
N ALA A 76 2.99 -11.92 -4.15
CA ALA A 76 3.96 -12.89 -4.65
C ALA A 76 4.68 -13.62 -3.50
N LEU A 77 5.07 -12.89 -2.46
CA LEU A 77 5.67 -13.47 -1.25
C LEU A 77 4.72 -14.46 -0.57
N GLY A 78 3.44 -14.12 -0.45
CA GLY A 78 2.42 -15.03 0.09
C GLY A 78 2.30 -16.33 -0.71
N ARG A 79 2.27 -16.25 -2.05
CA ARG A 79 2.23 -17.45 -2.92
C ARG A 79 3.48 -18.32 -2.74
N ALA A 80 4.66 -17.71 -2.74
CA ALA A 80 5.92 -18.43 -2.56
C ALA A 80 5.98 -19.13 -1.18
N HIS A 81 5.47 -18.49 -0.13
CA HIS A 81 5.43 -19.10 1.20
C HIS A 81 4.52 -20.34 1.25
N LEU A 82 3.33 -20.27 0.65
CA LEU A 82 2.43 -21.41 0.55
C LEU A 82 3.06 -22.57 -0.24
N GLU A 83 3.75 -22.28 -1.34
CA GLU A 83 4.44 -23.28 -2.15
C GLU A 83 5.59 -23.94 -1.38
N ILE A 84 6.38 -23.15 -0.64
CA ILE A 84 7.45 -23.66 0.23
C ILE A 84 6.88 -24.61 1.30
N GLU A 85 5.83 -24.20 2.01
CA GLU A 85 5.22 -25.04 3.06
C GLU A 85 4.65 -26.34 2.48
N PHE A 86 3.99 -26.25 1.33
CA PHE A 86 3.51 -27.43 0.61
C PHE A 86 4.64 -28.38 0.22
N LEU A 87 5.73 -27.87 -0.36
CA LEU A 87 6.87 -28.67 -0.77
C LEU A 87 7.57 -29.33 0.44
N LYS A 88 7.72 -28.61 1.55
CA LYS A 88 8.26 -29.17 2.80
C LYS A 88 7.40 -30.31 3.32
N GLU A 89 6.08 -30.16 3.31
CA GLU A 89 5.14 -31.21 3.72
C GLU A 89 5.25 -32.45 2.81
N CYS A 90 5.32 -32.26 1.49
CA CYS A 90 5.53 -33.35 0.54
C CYS A 90 6.86 -34.09 0.78
N LEU A 91 7.96 -33.35 1.02
CA LEU A 91 9.27 -33.92 1.28
C LEU A 91 9.32 -34.62 2.65
N GLY A 92 8.70 -34.06 3.68
CA GLY A 92 8.57 -34.68 5.00
C GLY A 92 7.79 -35.99 4.96
N ASN A 93 6.80 -36.10 4.06
CA ASN A 93 6.01 -37.31 3.84
C ASN A 93 6.65 -38.28 2.83
N LEU A 94 7.75 -37.92 2.16
CA LEU A 94 8.44 -38.75 1.17
C LEU A 94 8.90 -40.12 1.71
N PRO A 95 9.40 -40.27 2.95
CA PRO A 95 9.73 -41.59 3.52
C PRO A 95 8.50 -42.50 3.62
N ARG A 96 7.32 -41.94 3.95
CA ARG A 96 6.05 -42.67 4.03
C ARG A 96 5.56 -43.10 2.64
N LEU A 97 5.68 -42.21 1.65
CA LEU A 97 5.31 -42.48 0.25
C LEU A 97 6.22 -43.52 -0.42
N ARG A 98 7.52 -43.55 -0.06
CA ARG A 98 8.46 -44.58 -0.54
C ARG A 98 8.24 -45.94 0.12
N ALA A 99 7.87 -45.99 1.41
CA ALA A 99 7.58 -47.24 2.11
C ALA A 99 6.35 -47.97 1.57
N LYS A 100 5.33 -47.23 1.10
CA LYS A 100 4.08 -47.78 0.54
C LYS A 100 4.24 -48.38 -0.87
N LYS A 101 5.39 -48.18 -1.52
CA LYS A 101 5.66 -48.58 -2.92
C LYS A 101 6.62 -49.77 -3.04
N ARG A 102 7.04 -50.39 -1.92
CA ARG A 102 7.75 -51.68 -1.96
C ARG A 102 6.73 -52.82 -2.12
N PRO A 103 6.84 -53.66 -3.16
CA PRO A 103 6.02 -54.87 -3.30
C PRO A 103 6.32 -55.89 -2.20
#